data_AF-A0A0M9EMY0-F1
#
_entry.id   AF-A0A0M9EMY0-F1
#
_cell.length_a   1.000
_cell.length_b   1.000
_cell.length_c   1.000
_cell.angle_alpha   90.00
_cell.angle_beta   90.00
_cell.angle_gamma   90.00
#
_symmetry.space_group_name_H-M   'P 1'
#
loop_
_entity.id
_entity.type
_entity.pdbx_description
1 polymer ?
#
loop_
_entity_poly.entity_id
_entity_poly.type
_entity_poly.pdbx_seq_one_letter_code
_entity_poly.pdbx_strand_id
1 'polypeptide(L)'
;MAWLLRLLCQYPGVVAKLREEHDAVLGPNAWDAANVIREDPLLVNQLPYTLAVLKESMRYHTNVGTMRRGEPGFFLVGPPGSDPGFEGKKMPTEGFVVWDGTWAVHRDPEFWHRPNEFLPERFLVTDHQDPLFPPTNGWRSFLSGPRNCIGQHLAVLEIKLVMALVTRCFDVEVAWEEWDRVNGTSNSKKALTVWGDRCYQVGTDSPPTVKDRMPVHVRVRTQ
;
A
#
# COMPACT_ATOMS: atom_id res chain seq x y z
N MET A 1 2.72 -7.42 0.63
CA MET A 1 1.97 -8.36 -0.24
C MET A 1 0.58 -8.70 0.27
N ALA A 2 0.41 -9.15 1.53
CA ALA A 2 -0.92 -9.55 2.03
C ALA A 2 -2.02 -8.49 1.85
N TRP A 3 -1.79 -7.25 2.30
CA TRP A 3 -2.75 -6.15 2.09
C TRP A 3 -3.08 -5.84 0.63
N LEU A 4 -2.09 -5.94 -0.26
CA LEU A 4 -2.31 -5.77 -1.69
C LEU A 4 -3.25 -6.87 -2.22
N LEU A 5 -2.96 -8.14 -1.92
CA LEU A 5 -3.81 -9.26 -2.34
C LEU A 5 -5.22 -9.14 -1.74
N ARG A 6 -5.34 -8.72 -0.47
CA ARG A 6 -6.61 -8.44 0.20
C ARG A 6 -7.46 -7.40 -0.53
N LEU A 7 -6.83 -6.31 -1.00
CA LEU A 7 -7.49 -5.28 -1.80
C LEU A 7 -7.89 -5.85 -3.16
N LEU A 8 -7.02 -6.60 -3.84
CA LEU A 8 -7.38 -7.23 -5.11
C LEU A 8 -8.58 -8.19 -5.00
N CYS A 9 -8.72 -8.91 -3.88
CA CYS A 9 -9.92 -9.73 -3.60
C CYS A 9 -11.20 -8.89 -3.50
N GLN A 10 -11.10 -7.64 -3.05
CA GLN A 10 -12.22 -6.71 -2.86
C GLN A 10 -12.62 -5.95 -4.12
N TYR A 11 -11.66 -5.73 -5.02
CA TYR A 11 -11.83 -4.87 -6.19
C TYR A 11 -11.58 -5.67 -7.47
N PRO A 12 -12.51 -6.57 -7.87
CA PRO A 12 -12.35 -7.40 -9.07
C PRO A 12 -12.18 -6.58 -10.35
N GLY A 13 -12.78 -5.38 -10.43
CA GLY A 13 -12.57 -4.46 -11.54
C GLY A 13 -11.13 -3.95 -11.65
N VAL A 14 -10.42 -3.81 -10.53
CA VAL A 14 -8.98 -3.48 -10.53
C VAL A 14 -8.16 -4.66 -11.03
N VAL A 15 -8.52 -5.88 -10.64
CA VAL A 15 -7.87 -7.11 -11.12
C VAL A 15 -8.06 -7.29 -12.63
N ALA A 16 -9.26 -7.00 -13.16
CA ALA A 16 -9.52 -7.03 -14.60
C ALA A 16 -8.58 -6.08 -15.37
N LYS A 17 -8.51 -4.81 -14.97
CA LYS A 17 -7.62 -3.82 -15.59
C LYS A 17 -6.14 -4.16 -15.46
N LEU A 18 -5.71 -4.75 -14.34
CA LEU A 18 -4.34 -5.27 -14.18
C LEU A 18 -4.05 -6.35 -15.22
N ARG A 19 -4.97 -7.30 -15.37
CA ARG A 19 -4.82 -8.41 -16.32
C ARG A 19 -4.82 -7.91 -17.75
N GLU A 20 -5.67 -6.95 -18.10
CA GLU A 20 -5.66 -6.28 -19.40
C GLU A 20 -4.32 -5.61 -19.71
N GLU A 21 -3.76 -4.83 -18.77
CA GLU A 21 -2.42 -4.25 -18.91
C GLU A 21 -1.35 -5.35 -19.07
N HIS A 22 -1.41 -6.39 -18.25
CA HIS A 22 -0.43 -7.47 -18.30
C HIS A 22 -0.52 -8.25 -19.62
N ASP A 23 -1.72 -8.44 -20.16
CA ASP A 23 -1.93 -9.16 -21.42
C ASP A 23 -1.42 -8.31 -22.61
N ALA A 24 -1.61 -6.99 -22.54
CA ALA A 24 -1.08 -6.06 -23.54
C ALA A 24 0.46 -6.00 -23.56
N VAL A 25 1.11 -6.08 -22.40
CA VAL A 25 2.57 -5.88 -22.27
C VAL A 25 3.35 -7.20 -22.28
N LEU A 26 2.80 -8.25 -21.68
CA LEU A 26 3.49 -9.54 -21.48
C LEU A 26 2.90 -10.66 -22.35
N GLY A 27 1.95 -10.33 -23.23
CA GLY A 27 1.25 -11.26 -24.11
C GLY A 27 0.05 -11.95 -23.43
N PRO A 28 -0.81 -12.64 -24.20
CA PRO A 28 -2.07 -13.22 -23.69
C PRO A 28 -1.89 -14.50 -22.87
N ASN A 29 -0.75 -15.19 -23.00
CA ASN A 29 -0.51 -16.40 -22.22
C ASN A 29 -0.03 -16.05 -20.80
N ALA A 30 -0.91 -16.24 -19.81
CA ALA A 30 -0.61 -16.01 -18.40
C ALA A 30 0.70 -16.68 -17.93
N TRP A 31 0.92 -17.93 -18.34
CA TRP A 31 2.01 -18.78 -17.86
C TRP A 31 3.37 -18.49 -18.48
N ASP A 32 3.41 -17.75 -19.60
CA ASP A 32 4.66 -17.44 -20.30
C ASP A 32 5.29 -16.13 -19.82
N ALA A 33 4.59 -15.36 -18.99
CA ALA A 33 5.06 -14.04 -18.51
C ALA A 33 6.47 -14.09 -17.89
N ALA A 34 6.84 -15.17 -17.20
CA ALA A 34 8.17 -15.32 -16.63
C ALA A 34 9.28 -15.43 -17.69
N ASN A 35 9.00 -16.05 -18.84
CA ASN A 35 9.95 -16.15 -19.95
C ASN A 35 10.05 -14.82 -20.68
N VAL A 36 8.91 -14.20 -21.00
CA VAL A 36 8.83 -12.88 -21.65
C VAL A 36 9.62 -11.84 -20.84
N ILE A 37 9.44 -11.80 -19.52
CA ILE A 37 10.19 -10.88 -18.64
C ILE A 37 11.69 -11.20 -18.62
N ARG A 38 12.08 -12.47 -18.74
CA ARG A 38 13.51 -12.86 -18.77
C ARG A 38 14.18 -12.43 -20.07
N GLU A 39 13.45 -12.50 -21.18
CA GLU A 39 13.92 -12.07 -22.50
C GLU A 39 14.02 -10.55 -22.60
N ASP A 40 13.01 -9.81 -22.11
CA ASP A 40 13.04 -8.35 -22.01
C ASP A 40 12.59 -7.86 -20.62
N PRO A 41 13.52 -7.69 -19.66
CA PRO A 41 13.22 -7.21 -18.32
C PRO A 41 12.66 -5.77 -18.29
N LEU A 42 12.87 -4.97 -19.34
CA LEU A 42 12.42 -3.58 -19.39
C LEU A 42 10.91 -3.47 -19.57
N LEU A 43 10.23 -4.53 -20.02
CA LEU A 43 8.77 -4.61 -20.10
C LEU A 43 8.11 -4.35 -18.74
N VAL A 44 8.76 -4.70 -17.62
CA VAL A 44 8.24 -4.43 -16.28
C VAL A 44 8.09 -2.92 -16.03
N ASN A 45 8.86 -2.06 -16.71
CA ASN A 45 8.69 -0.60 -16.61
C ASN A 45 7.43 -0.11 -17.32
N GLN A 46 6.87 -0.89 -18.26
CA GLN A 46 5.69 -0.55 -19.05
C GLN A 46 4.37 -0.98 -18.38
N LEU A 47 4.39 -1.18 -17.05
CA LEU A 47 3.21 -1.53 -16.24
C LEU A 47 2.79 -0.36 -15.33
N PRO A 48 2.29 0.77 -15.87
CA PRO A 48 1.91 1.96 -15.10
C PRO A 48 0.71 1.75 -14.19
N TYR A 49 -0.32 1.02 -14.62
CA TYR A 49 -1.49 0.71 -13.80
C TYR A 49 -1.13 -0.26 -12.66
N THR A 50 -0.27 -1.24 -12.92
CA THR A 50 0.31 -2.09 -11.86
C THR A 50 1.05 -1.27 -10.81
N LEU A 51 1.86 -0.30 -11.24
CA LEU A 51 2.51 0.63 -10.32
C LEU A 51 1.50 1.49 -9.55
N ALA A 52 0.44 1.94 -10.22
CA ALA A 52 -0.62 2.74 -9.62
C ALA A 52 -1.37 1.97 -8.52
N VAL A 53 -1.72 0.70 -8.77
CA VAL A 53 -2.31 -0.23 -7.79
C VAL A 53 -1.38 -0.44 -6.60
N LEU A 54 -0.08 -0.63 -6.84
CA LEU A 54 0.90 -0.77 -5.76
C LEU A 54 0.96 0.49 -4.88
N LYS A 55 1.11 1.66 -5.49
CA LYS A 55 1.20 2.93 -4.76
C LYS A 55 -0.06 3.21 -3.95
N GLU A 56 -1.23 2.95 -4.53
CA GLU A 56 -2.52 3.10 -3.84
C GLU A 56 -2.68 2.09 -2.72
N SER A 57 -2.21 0.86 -2.90
CA SER A 57 -2.26 -0.15 -1.83
C SER A 57 -1.41 0.26 -0.63
N MET A 58 -0.24 0.86 -0.88
CA MET A 58 0.64 1.37 0.17
C MET A 58 0.16 2.68 0.81
N ARG A 59 -0.69 3.45 0.13
CA ARG A 59 -1.39 4.59 0.72
C ARG A 59 -2.51 4.09 1.64
N TYR A 60 -3.37 3.23 1.09
CA TYR A 60 -4.56 2.71 1.76
C TYR A 60 -4.21 1.87 3.00
N HIS A 61 -3.24 0.96 2.86
CA HIS A 61 -2.63 0.20 3.96
C HIS A 61 -1.19 0.67 4.15
N THR A 62 -1.05 1.78 4.89
CA THR A 62 0.26 2.38 5.18
C THR A 62 1.16 1.39 5.93
N ASN A 63 2.29 1.05 5.30
CA ASN A 63 3.10 -0.09 5.70
C ASN A 63 3.96 0.19 6.94
N VAL A 64 4.59 1.37 7.00
CA VAL A 64 5.52 1.74 8.07
C VAL A 64 5.37 3.23 8.37
N GLY A 65 5.07 3.56 9.63
CA GLY A 65 5.35 4.88 10.18
C GLY A 65 6.70 4.83 10.89
N THR A 66 7.49 5.89 10.79
CA THR A 66 8.78 5.94 11.48
C THR A 66 8.73 6.82 12.70
N MET A 67 9.35 6.30 13.76
CA MET A 67 9.58 7.01 15.01
C MET A 67 11.03 7.44 15.09
N ARG A 68 11.26 8.65 15.61
CA ARG A 68 12.58 9.20 15.88
C ARG A 68 12.59 9.71 17.30
N ARG A 69 13.63 9.37 18.06
CA ARG A 69 13.85 10.00 19.35
C ARG A 69 14.30 11.43 19.08
N GLY A 70 13.63 12.40 19.71
CA GLY A 70 14.03 13.79 19.63
C GLY A 70 15.36 14.04 20.34
N GLU A 71 16.07 15.06 19.90
CA GLU A 71 17.41 15.39 20.37
C GLU A 71 17.41 16.78 21.04
N PRO A 72 18.26 17.00 22.06
CA PRO A 72 18.48 18.33 22.62
C PRO A 72 18.89 19.32 21.52
N GLY A 73 18.25 20.49 21.51
CA GLY A 73 18.53 21.52 20.50
C GLY A 73 17.96 21.25 19.10
N PHE A 74 17.27 20.13 18.87
CA PHE A 74 16.51 19.89 17.63
C PHE A 74 15.06 20.33 17.80
N PHE A 75 14.59 21.18 16.89
CA PHE A 75 13.24 21.75 16.90
C PHE A 75 12.50 21.44 15.61
N LEU A 76 11.23 21.07 15.73
CA LEU A 76 10.31 21.19 14.61
C LEU A 76 9.85 22.64 14.50
N VAL A 77 9.70 23.12 13.28
CA VAL A 77 9.21 24.49 13.00
C VAL A 77 7.92 24.38 12.23
N GLY A 78 6.86 25.04 12.70
CA GLY A 78 5.60 25.06 11.97
C GLY A 78 5.80 25.68 10.58
N PRO A 79 5.37 24.99 9.51
CA PRO A 79 5.62 25.45 8.15
C PRO A 79 4.82 26.73 7.85
N PRO A 80 5.26 27.53 6.87
CA PRO A 80 4.49 28.67 6.39
C PRO A 80 3.06 28.26 5.98
N GLY A 81 2.07 29.05 6.37
CA GLY A 81 0.65 28.77 6.09
C GLY A 81 0.00 27.68 6.94
N SER A 82 0.66 27.19 8.00
CA SER A 82 0.01 26.39 9.05
C SER A 82 -0.80 27.27 10.00
N ASP A 83 -1.52 26.67 10.97
CA ASP A 83 -2.33 27.42 11.94
C ASP A 83 -1.54 28.58 12.60
N PRO A 84 -2.17 29.75 12.87
CA PRO A 84 -1.47 30.92 13.43
C PRO A 84 -0.75 30.67 14.76
N GLY A 85 -1.18 29.66 15.53
CA GLY A 85 -0.52 29.24 16.77
C GLY A 85 0.71 28.33 16.57
N PHE A 86 0.97 27.93 15.33
CA PHE A 86 1.96 26.93 14.93
C PHE A 86 2.99 27.47 13.94
N GLU A 87 2.58 28.33 13.00
CA GLU A 87 3.46 28.90 11.99
C GLU A 87 4.70 29.58 12.59
N GLY A 88 5.90 29.17 12.13
CA GLY A 88 7.19 29.70 12.60
C GLY A 88 7.55 29.32 14.04
N LYS A 89 6.65 28.67 14.79
CA LYS A 89 6.88 28.26 16.17
C LYS A 89 7.87 27.10 16.23
N LYS A 90 8.91 27.27 17.05
CA LYS A 90 9.86 26.21 17.38
C LYS A 90 9.29 25.32 18.47
N MET A 91 9.18 24.03 18.19
CA MET A 91 8.76 23.01 19.15
C MET A 91 9.96 22.15 19.51
N PRO A 92 10.40 22.13 20.78
CA PRO A 92 11.51 21.27 21.19
C PRO A 92 11.11 19.81 21.03
N THR A 93 12.03 19.00 20.51
CA THR A 93 11.81 17.55 20.39
C THR A 93 12.44 16.77 21.54
N GLU A 94 13.29 17.41 22.35
CA GLU A 94 13.94 16.79 23.49
C GLU A 94 12.92 16.16 24.46
N GLY A 95 13.15 14.89 24.82
CA GLY A 95 12.24 14.12 25.66
C GLY A 95 11.04 13.51 24.94
N PHE A 96 10.86 13.78 23.65
CA PHE A 96 9.75 13.23 22.85
C PHE A 96 10.20 12.18 21.84
N VAL A 97 9.27 11.31 21.47
CA VAL A 97 9.36 10.52 20.24
C VAL A 97 8.56 11.24 19.17
N VAL A 98 9.23 11.63 18.10
CA VAL A 98 8.62 12.25 16.92
C VAL A 98 8.14 11.14 16.00
N TRP A 99 6.85 11.13 15.71
CA TRP A 99 6.24 10.21 14.76
C TRP A 99 5.81 10.99 13.50
N ASP A 100 6.19 10.48 12.33
CA ASP A 100 5.95 11.15 11.04
C ASP A 100 4.48 11.28 10.61
N GLY A 101 3.55 10.57 11.27
CA GLY A 101 2.12 10.68 11.00
C GLY A 101 1.69 10.20 9.61
N THR A 102 2.50 9.37 8.93
CA THR A 102 2.24 8.98 7.52
C THR A 102 0.85 8.37 7.32
N TRP A 103 0.38 7.54 8.26
CA TRP A 103 -0.95 6.94 8.18
C TRP A 103 -2.06 8.00 8.21
N ALA A 104 -1.93 9.02 9.07
CA ALA A 104 -2.89 10.11 9.17
C ALA A 104 -2.90 10.91 7.86
N VAL A 105 -1.72 11.32 7.39
CA VAL A 105 -1.59 12.05 6.12
C VAL A 105 -2.24 11.28 4.97
N HIS A 106 -2.01 9.97 4.84
CA HIS A 106 -2.60 9.16 3.77
C HIS A 106 -4.12 9.01 3.83
N ARG A 107 -4.75 9.25 4.98
CA ARG A 107 -6.21 9.10 5.20
C ARG A 107 -6.94 10.42 5.35
N ASP A 108 -6.21 11.52 5.37
CA ASP A 108 -6.75 12.84 5.63
C ASP A 108 -7.46 13.40 4.37
N PRO A 109 -8.76 13.72 4.43
CA PRO A 109 -9.51 14.28 3.32
C PRO A 109 -9.08 15.70 2.92
N GLU A 110 -8.34 16.43 3.76
CA GLU A 110 -7.77 17.73 3.40
C GLU A 110 -6.62 17.58 2.39
N PHE A 111 -5.92 16.45 2.43
CA PHE A 111 -4.81 16.16 1.51
C PHE A 111 -5.18 15.23 0.36
N TRP A 112 -6.10 14.29 0.59
CA TRP A 112 -6.44 13.26 -0.38
C TRP A 112 -7.93 13.25 -0.66
N HIS A 113 -8.32 13.55 -1.89
CA HIS A 113 -9.71 13.39 -2.32
C HIS A 113 -10.14 11.92 -2.22
N ARG A 114 -11.30 11.69 -1.58
CA ARG A 114 -11.89 10.34 -1.33
C ARG A 114 -10.88 9.37 -0.70
N PRO A 115 -10.31 9.70 0.47
CA PRO A 115 -9.14 8.99 1.03
C PRO A 115 -9.46 7.55 1.47
N ASN A 116 -10.73 7.26 1.77
CA ASN A 116 -11.19 5.94 2.22
C ASN A 116 -11.61 5.03 1.06
N GLU A 117 -11.41 5.46 -0.18
CA GLU A 117 -11.65 4.64 -1.37
C GLU A 117 -10.33 4.16 -1.96
N PHE A 118 -10.34 2.95 -2.52
CA PHE A 118 -9.18 2.39 -3.19
C PHE A 118 -9.24 2.74 -4.69
N LEU A 119 -8.50 3.79 -5.08
CA LEU A 119 -8.54 4.34 -6.43
C LEU A 119 -7.14 4.37 -7.05
N PRO A 120 -6.68 3.29 -7.72
CA PRO A 120 -5.39 3.27 -8.41
C PRO A 120 -5.23 4.39 -9.43
N GLU A 121 -6.31 4.76 -10.14
CA GLU A 121 -6.38 5.79 -11.17
C GLU A 121 -5.78 7.12 -10.73
N ARG A 122 -5.81 7.36 -9.42
CA ARG A 122 -5.25 8.52 -8.75
C ARG A 122 -3.75 8.72 -8.99
N PHE A 123 -3.01 7.65 -9.29
CA PHE A 123 -1.59 7.72 -9.68
C PHE A 123 -1.35 7.73 -11.20
N LEU A 124 -2.41 7.81 -11.99
CA LEU A 124 -2.37 7.99 -13.45
C LEU A 124 -2.77 9.40 -13.90
N VAL A 125 -3.32 10.21 -12.98
CA VAL A 125 -3.69 11.60 -13.25
C VAL A 125 -2.46 12.42 -13.60
N THR A 126 -2.53 13.14 -14.72
CA THR A 126 -1.46 14.02 -15.22
C THR A 126 -1.75 15.50 -15.03
N ASP A 127 -3.03 15.89 -14.87
CA ASP A 127 -3.42 17.26 -14.55
C ASP A 127 -3.25 17.52 -13.05
N HIS A 128 -2.38 18.47 -12.70
CA HIS A 128 -2.09 18.84 -11.31
C HIS A 128 -3.25 19.59 -10.64
N GLN A 129 -4.23 20.08 -11.40
CA GLN A 129 -5.42 20.76 -10.88
C GLN A 129 -6.59 19.79 -10.60
N ASP A 130 -6.51 18.55 -11.07
CA ASP A 130 -7.51 17.53 -10.77
C ASP A 130 -7.46 17.22 -9.25
N PRO A 131 -8.58 17.27 -8.52
CA PRO A 131 -8.63 16.91 -7.09
C PRO A 131 -8.10 15.51 -6.78
N LEU A 132 -8.15 14.62 -7.78
CA LEU A 132 -7.65 13.26 -7.70
C LEU A 132 -6.11 13.21 -7.83
N PHE A 133 -5.44 14.27 -8.29
CA PHE A 133 -3.97 14.29 -8.36
C PHE A 133 -3.34 14.09 -6.97
N PRO A 134 -2.26 13.29 -6.82
CA PRO A 134 -1.65 13.07 -5.52
C PRO A 134 -1.04 14.35 -4.92
N PRO A 135 -1.32 14.65 -3.64
CA PRO A 135 -0.72 15.82 -2.99
C PRO A 135 0.81 15.75 -3.03
N THR A 136 1.45 16.90 -3.27
CA THR A 136 2.91 17.01 -3.26
C THR A 136 3.46 16.53 -1.92
N ASN A 137 4.42 15.60 -1.95
CA ASN A 137 4.98 14.96 -0.76
C ASN A 137 3.95 14.29 0.17
N GLY A 138 2.73 14.01 -0.29
CA GLY A 138 1.75 13.30 0.53
C GLY A 138 1.98 11.80 0.53
N TRP A 139 2.35 11.21 -0.62
CA TRP A 139 2.64 9.77 -0.70
C TRP A 139 4.00 9.47 -0.06
N ARG A 140 4.01 8.93 1.17
CA ARG A 140 5.21 8.75 2.00
C ARG A 140 5.51 7.30 2.37
N SER A 141 5.05 6.34 1.58
CA SER A 141 5.25 4.90 1.87
C SER A 141 6.72 4.45 1.91
N PHE A 142 7.64 5.20 1.32
CA PHE A 142 9.09 5.00 1.41
C PHE A 142 9.83 6.19 2.06
N LEU A 143 9.07 7.06 2.74
CA LEU A 143 9.51 8.34 3.31
C LEU A 143 10.16 9.27 2.26
N SER A 144 10.78 10.34 2.74
CA SER A 144 11.50 11.32 1.93
C SER A 144 12.69 11.89 2.72
N GLY A 145 13.63 12.51 2.02
CA GLY A 145 14.85 13.07 2.62
C GLY A 145 15.98 12.05 2.79
N PRO A 146 17.01 12.35 3.60
CA PRO A 146 18.26 11.59 3.66
C PRO A 146 18.13 10.19 4.27
N ARG A 147 16.95 9.86 4.80
CA ARG A 147 16.61 8.56 5.39
C ARG A 147 15.44 7.90 4.67
N ASN A 148 15.20 8.27 3.41
CA ASN A 148 14.27 7.55 2.56
C ASN A 148 14.74 6.10 2.33
N CYS A 149 13.83 5.23 1.92
CA CYS A 149 14.14 3.82 1.76
C CYS A 149 15.09 3.59 0.57
N ILE A 150 16.33 3.21 0.85
CA ILE A 150 17.30 2.82 -0.18
C ILE A 150 16.84 1.60 -1.00
N GLY A 151 16.01 0.74 -0.41
CA GLY A 151 15.43 -0.44 -1.06
C GLY A 151 14.18 -0.17 -1.89
N GLN A 152 13.73 1.09 -2.01
CA GLN A 152 12.46 1.42 -2.70
C GLN A 152 12.40 0.86 -4.12
N HIS A 153 13.46 1.03 -4.91
CA HIS A 153 13.48 0.57 -6.30
C HIS A 153 13.36 -0.95 -6.41
N LEU A 154 14.10 -1.68 -5.58
CA LEU A 154 14.04 -3.15 -5.55
C LEU A 154 12.67 -3.63 -5.08
N ALA A 155 12.13 -3.05 -4.01
CA ALA A 155 10.82 -3.43 -3.47
C ALA A 155 9.69 -3.19 -4.50
N VAL A 156 9.71 -2.05 -5.19
CA VAL A 156 8.72 -1.77 -6.25
C VAL A 156 8.86 -2.77 -7.39
N LEU A 157 10.09 -3.07 -7.83
CA LEU A 157 10.33 -4.05 -8.90
C LEU A 157 9.83 -5.45 -8.51
N GLU A 158 10.23 -5.96 -7.35
CA GLU A 158 9.84 -7.29 -6.87
C GLU A 158 8.32 -7.40 -6.72
N ILE A 159 7.66 -6.38 -6.17
CA ILE A 159 6.21 -6.41 -6.01
C ILE A 159 5.51 -6.38 -7.38
N LYS A 160 5.99 -5.59 -8.36
CA LYS A 160 5.45 -5.60 -9.72
C LYS A 160 5.61 -6.97 -10.37
N LEU A 161 6.75 -7.63 -10.20
CA LEU A 161 6.98 -8.99 -10.68
C LEU A 161 5.99 -9.98 -10.06
N VAL A 162 5.82 -9.94 -8.73
CA VAL A 162 4.86 -10.81 -8.04
C VAL A 162 3.44 -10.53 -8.52
N MET A 163 3.04 -9.27 -8.70
CA MET A 163 1.73 -8.90 -9.24
C MET A 163 1.52 -9.49 -10.64
N ALA A 164 2.47 -9.29 -11.54
CA ALA A 164 2.39 -9.84 -12.90
C ALA A 164 2.28 -11.37 -12.87
N LEU A 165 3.16 -12.06 -12.15
CA LEU A 165 3.20 -13.53 -12.18
C LEU A 165 2.04 -14.20 -11.42
N VAL A 166 1.56 -13.59 -10.33
CA VAL A 166 0.50 -14.18 -9.50
C VAL A 166 -0.89 -13.85 -10.03
N THR A 167 -1.18 -12.57 -10.32
CA THR A 167 -2.55 -12.16 -10.67
C THR A 167 -2.99 -12.66 -12.04
N ARG A 168 -2.03 -13.00 -12.92
CA ARG A 168 -2.26 -13.66 -14.21
C ARG A 168 -2.62 -15.14 -14.08
N CYS A 169 -2.04 -15.86 -13.11
CA CYS A 169 -2.16 -17.32 -13.05
C CYS A 169 -3.17 -17.80 -11.99
N PHE A 170 -3.47 -16.96 -10.99
CA PHE A 170 -4.24 -17.38 -9.83
C PHE A 170 -5.36 -16.40 -9.49
N ASP A 171 -6.45 -16.98 -8.98
CA ASP A 171 -7.48 -16.26 -8.23
C ASP A 171 -7.25 -16.52 -6.74
N VAL A 172 -7.21 -15.45 -5.95
CA VAL A 172 -6.98 -15.48 -4.51
C VAL A 172 -8.24 -14.97 -3.82
N GLU A 173 -8.69 -15.69 -2.79
CA GLU A 173 -9.88 -15.34 -2.02
C GLU A 173 -9.58 -15.47 -0.53
N VAL A 174 -10.04 -14.54 0.29
CA VAL A 174 -9.87 -14.59 1.75
C VAL A 174 -10.74 -15.68 2.37
N ALA A 175 -10.19 -16.44 3.31
CA ALA A 175 -10.83 -17.62 3.92
C ALA A 175 -11.04 -17.44 5.43
N TRP A 176 -11.47 -16.25 5.86
CA TRP A 176 -11.61 -15.90 7.29
C TRP A 176 -12.61 -16.77 8.05
N GLU A 177 -13.76 -17.10 7.45
CA GLU A 177 -14.79 -17.91 8.09
C GLU A 177 -14.32 -19.36 8.32
N GLU A 178 -13.64 -19.94 7.34
CA GLU A 178 -13.05 -21.26 7.46
C GLU A 178 -11.94 -21.28 8.51
N TRP A 179 -11.09 -20.26 8.52
CA TRP A 179 -10.08 -20.08 9.56
C TRP A 179 -10.70 -20.05 10.95
N ASP A 180 -11.82 -19.34 11.13
CA ASP A 180 -12.52 -19.29 12.40
C ASP A 180 -13.12 -20.63 12.83
N ARG A 181 -13.58 -21.42 11.86
CA ARG A 181 -14.13 -22.75 12.10
C ARG A 181 -13.03 -23.71 12.56
N VAL A 182 -11.89 -23.71 11.88
CA VAL A 182 -10.75 -24.58 12.20
C VAL A 182 -10.12 -24.21 13.56
N ASN A 183 -10.04 -22.93 13.88
CA ASN A 183 -9.42 -22.45 15.12
C ASN A 183 -10.39 -22.34 16.31
N GLY A 184 -11.66 -22.75 16.15
CA GLY A 184 -12.66 -22.69 17.22
C GLY A 184 -13.05 -21.26 17.62
N THR A 185 -12.74 -20.25 16.81
CA THR A 185 -13.05 -18.83 17.05
C THR A 185 -14.37 -18.38 16.42
N SER A 186 -15.10 -19.28 15.76
CA SER A 186 -16.41 -19.03 15.11
C SER A 186 -17.47 -18.45 16.05
N ASN A 187 -17.43 -18.81 17.34
CA ASN A 187 -18.37 -18.34 18.36
C ASN A 187 -17.87 -17.11 19.13
N SER A 188 -16.69 -16.56 18.79
CA SER A 188 -16.20 -15.34 19.41
C SER A 188 -17.05 -14.15 18.91
N LYS A 189 -17.78 -13.50 19.82
CA LYS A 189 -18.75 -12.43 19.55
C LYS A 189 -18.18 -11.13 18.97
N LYS A 190 -17.01 -11.16 18.32
CA LYS A 190 -16.47 -10.17 17.38
C LYS A 190 -15.12 -10.73 16.94
N ALA A 191 -15.01 -11.22 15.71
CA ALA A 191 -13.72 -11.18 15.04
C ALA A 191 -13.25 -9.72 15.16
N LEU A 192 -12.14 -9.50 15.88
CA LEU A 192 -11.65 -8.15 16.08
C LEU A 192 -11.38 -7.55 14.71
N THR A 193 -11.99 -6.40 14.44
CA THR A 193 -11.76 -5.64 13.22
C THR A 193 -11.23 -4.27 13.61
N VAL A 194 -10.36 -3.72 12.78
CA VAL A 194 -9.89 -2.34 12.89
C VAL A 194 -10.44 -1.61 11.69
N TRP A 195 -11.26 -0.58 11.94
CA TRP A 195 -12.02 0.14 10.91
C TRP A 195 -12.86 -0.77 10.01
N GLY A 196 -13.43 -1.84 10.58
CA GLY A 196 -14.26 -2.80 9.84
C GLY A 196 -13.48 -3.81 9.00
N ASP A 197 -12.14 -3.77 8.99
CA ASP A 197 -11.32 -4.77 8.31
C ASP A 197 -10.64 -5.72 9.30
N ARG A 198 -10.55 -7.00 8.92
CA ARG A 198 -9.82 -8.04 9.66
C ARG A 198 -8.34 -8.08 9.26
N CYS A 199 -7.98 -7.47 8.14
CA CYS A 199 -6.60 -7.37 7.65
C CYS A 199 -5.87 -6.15 8.27
N TYR A 200 -5.56 -6.22 9.57
CA TYR A 200 -4.83 -5.15 10.28
C TYR A 200 -3.48 -5.64 10.83
N GLN A 201 -2.59 -4.68 11.09
CA GLN A 201 -1.24 -4.95 11.60
C GLN A 201 -1.28 -5.40 13.07
N VAL A 202 -0.51 -6.44 13.39
CA VAL A 202 -0.26 -6.93 14.75
C VAL A 202 1.21 -7.33 14.93
N GLY A 203 1.61 -7.42 16.20
CA GLY A 203 2.95 -7.79 16.61
C GLY A 203 3.69 -6.64 17.30
N THR A 204 4.71 -7.00 18.06
CA THR A 204 5.66 -6.08 18.68
C THR A 204 6.95 -5.94 17.87
N ASP A 205 7.17 -6.84 16.92
CA ASP A 205 8.36 -6.90 16.09
C ASP A 205 8.19 -6.03 14.83
N SER A 206 9.30 -5.45 14.37
CA SER A 206 9.37 -4.71 13.11
C SER A 206 10.07 -5.57 12.06
N PRO A 207 9.45 -5.89 10.91
CA PRO A 207 8.18 -5.35 10.42
C PRO A 207 6.92 -6.03 11.01
N PRO A 208 5.79 -5.31 11.12
CA PRO A 208 4.53 -5.86 11.63
C PRO A 208 3.94 -6.92 10.69
N THR A 209 3.17 -7.85 11.26
CA THR A 209 2.49 -8.92 10.50
C THR A 209 0.99 -8.66 10.40
N VAL A 210 0.31 -9.29 9.44
CA VAL A 210 -1.17 -9.24 9.39
C VAL A 210 -1.74 -10.16 10.48
N LYS A 211 -2.80 -9.70 11.17
CA LYS A 211 -3.59 -10.55 12.07
C LYS A 211 -3.94 -11.88 11.41
N ASP A 212 -3.65 -12.98 12.11
CA ASP A 212 -3.93 -14.36 11.67
C ASP A 212 -3.33 -14.72 10.29
N ARG A 213 -2.30 -13.98 9.84
CA ARG A 213 -1.57 -14.20 8.58
C ARG A 213 -2.41 -14.18 7.29
N MET A 214 -3.64 -13.66 7.32
CA MET A 214 -4.54 -13.56 6.17
C MET A 214 -4.73 -14.93 5.45
N PRO A 215 -5.52 -15.84 6.02
CA PRO A 215 -5.82 -17.13 5.40
C PRO A 215 -6.52 -16.91 4.06
N VAL A 216 -6.10 -17.66 3.05
CA VAL A 216 -6.61 -17.55 1.68
C VAL A 216 -6.80 -18.91 1.04
N HIS A 217 -7.74 -18.98 0.11
CA HIS A 217 -7.77 -19.98 -0.93
C HIS A 217 -7.09 -19.44 -2.18
N VAL A 218 -6.37 -20.31 -2.87
CA VAL A 218 -5.71 -20.00 -4.14
C VAL A 218 -6.18 -21.02 -5.16
N ARG A 219 -6.73 -20.53 -6.27
CA ARG A 219 -7.20 -21.35 -7.39
C ARG A 219 -6.40 -21.01 -8.63
N VAL A 220 -6.03 -22.01 -9.41
CA VAL A 220 -5.45 -21.78 -10.74
C VAL A 220 -6.56 -21.23 -11.64
N ARG A 221 -6.26 -20.15 -12.36
CA ARG A 221 -7.18 -19.56 -13.32
C ARG A 221 -7.23 -20.45 -14.56
N THR A 222 -8.37 -21.05 -14.83
CA THR A 222 -8.64 -21.67 -16.12
C THR A 222 -8.93 -20.58 -17.14
N GLN A 223 -8.24 -20.61 -18.29
CA GLN A 223 -8.44 -19.68 -19.40
C GLN A 223 -9.85 -19.83 -19.99
#